data_AF-A0A453CFP1-F1
#
_entry.id   AF-A0A453CFP1-F1
#
_cell.length_a   1.000
_cell.length_b   1.000
_cell.length_c   1.000
_cell.angle_alpha   90.00
_cell.angle_beta   90.00
_cell.angle_gamma   90.00
#
_symmetry.space_group_name_H-M   'P 1'
#
loop_
_entity.id
_entity.type
_entity.pdbx_description
1 polymer ?
#
loop_
_entity_poly.entity_id
_entity_poly.type
_entity_poly.pdbx_seq_one_letter_code
_entity_poly.pdbx_strand_id
1 'polypeptide(L)' 'MIRLLRAANNGWYIDEYHSSHNHSLSLTCGEKVHWLSHKQCTRRIW' A
#
# COMPACT_ATOMS: atom_id res chain seq x y z
N MET A 1 4.78 1.79 -8.89
CA MET A 1 3.43 2.12 -8.36
C MET A 1 2.46 2.29 -9.53
N ILE A 2 1.21 1.84 -9.39
CA ILE A 2 0.16 1.97 -10.43
C ILE A 2 -0.97 2.84 -9.87
N ARG A 3 -1.38 3.87 -10.62
CA ARG A 3 -2.56 4.67 -10.29
C ARG A 3 -3.74 4.21 -11.13
N LEU A 4 -4.82 3.84 -10.46
CA LEU A 4 -6.07 3.45 -11.10
C LEU A 4 -7.10 4.57 -10.91
N LEU A 5 -7.78 4.94 -11.99
CA LEU A 5 -8.92 5.84 -11.96
C LEU A 5 -10.20 5.08 -12.26
N ARG A 6 -11.28 5.49 -11.59
CA ARG A 6 -12.60 4.90 -11.79
C ARG A 6 -13.29 5.57 -12.97
N ALA A 7 -13.65 4.79 -13.97
CA ALA A 7 -14.42 5.24 -15.11
C ALA A 7 -15.90 5.39 -14.75
N ALA A 8 -16.63 6.18 -15.55
CA ALA A 8 -18.07 6.42 -15.36
C ALA A 8 -18.92 5.14 -15.51
N ASN A 9 -18.41 4.14 -16.23
CA ASN A 9 -19.03 2.83 -16.38
C ASN A 9 -18.69 1.85 -15.24
N ASN A 10 -18.19 2.35 -14.10
CA ASN A 10 -17.69 1.58 -12.96
C ASN A 10 -16.49 0.66 -13.27
N GLY A 11 -15.88 0.77 -14.46
CA GLY A 11 -14.61 0.15 -14.76
C GLY A 11 -13.44 0.87 -14.10
N TRP A 12 -12.27 0.23 -14.11
CA TRP A 12 -11.00 0.85 -13.73
C TRP A 12 -10.09 0.90 -14.95
N TYR A 13 -9.35 2.00 -15.10
CA TYR A 13 -8.29 2.09 -16.08
C TYR A 13 -6.99 2.53 -15.42
N ILE A 14 -5.89 2.12 -16.03
CA ILE A 14 -4.55 2.54 -15.63
C ILE A 14 -4.35 3.96 -16.14
N ASP A 15 -4.20 4.89 -15.22
CA ASP A 15 -3.96 6.28 -15.54
C ASP A 15 -2.45 6.58 -15.53
N GLU A 16 -1.71 5.97 -14.60
CA GLU A 16 -0.28 6.15 -14.51
C GLU A 16 0.42 4.84 -14.10
N TYR A 17 1.55 4.57 -14.73
CA TYR A 17 2.46 3.50 -14.36
C TYR A 17 3.83 4.09 -14.07
N HIS A 18 4.30 3.91 -12.83
CA HIS A 18 5.65 4.25 -12.44
C HIS A 18 6.41 2.98 -12.08
N SER A 19 7.49 2.68 -12.79
CA SER A 19 8.35 1.52 -12.50
C SER A 19 9.18 1.73 -11.23
N SER A 20 9.44 2.99 -10.85
CA SER A 20 10.18 3.27 -9.63
C SER A 20 9.29 3.15 -8.39
N HIS A 21 9.90 2.66 -7.33
CA HIS A 21 9.33 2.60 -6.00
C HIS A 21 9.92 3.73 -5.15
N ASN A 22 9.13 4.29 -4.24
CA ASN A 22 9.62 5.27 -3.26
C ASN A 22 10.40 4.61 -2.11
N HIS A 23 10.61 3.31 -2.15
CA HIS A 23 11.38 2.50 -1.20
C HIS A 23 11.93 1.27 -1.92
N SER A 24 12.97 0.64 -1.35
CA SER A 24 13.49 -0.63 -1.83
C SER A 24 12.44 -1.73 -1.69
N LEU A 25 12.32 -2.59 -2.70
CA LEU A 25 11.50 -3.79 -2.59
C LEU A 25 12.01 -4.67 -1.44
N SER A 26 11.08 -5.20 -0.63
CA SER A 26 11.47 -6.14 0.43
C SER A 26 12.12 -7.38 -0.20
N LEU A 27 13.26 -7.78 0.35
CA LEU A 27 14.03 -8.95 -0.09
C LEU A 27 13.25 -10.26 0.09
N THR A 28 12.31 -10.28 1.05
CA THR A 28 11.45 -11.43 1.31
C THR A 28 10.03 -11.11 0.86
N CYS A 29 9.57 -11.78 -0.19
CA CYS A 29 8.17 -11.77 -0.61
C CYS A 29 7.31 -12.49 0.45
N GLY A 30 7.00 -11.84 1.58
CA GLY A 30 6.16 -12.47 2.59
C GLY A 30 6.28 -11.98 4.03
N GLU A 31 7.20 -11.07 4.36
CA GLU A 31 7.14 -10.39 5.66
C GLU A 31 5.94 -9.42 5.64
N LYS A 32 4.76 -9.94 5.97
CA LYS A 32 3.63 -9.14 6.40
C LYS A 32 4.11 -8.37 7.62
N VAL A 33 4.62 -7.17 7.42
CA VAL A 33 4.75 -6.17 8.49
C VAL A 33 3.33 -5.96 8.98
N HIS A 34 2.97 -6.68 10.04
CA HIS A 34 1.70 -6.51 10.70
C HIS A 34 1.78 -5.16 11.43
N TRP A 35 1.46 -4.10 10.70
CA TRP A 35 1.25 -2.79 11.30
C TRP A 35 0.19 -2.99 12.39
N LEU A 36 0.60 -2.78 13.63
CA LEU A 36 -0.28 -2.86 14.78
C LEU A 36 -1.50 -1.99 14.45
N SER A 37 -2.70 -2.59 14.42
CA SER A 37 -3.91 -1.83 14.13
C SER A 37 -4.03 -0.68 15.15
N HIS A 38 -4.68 0.42 14.78
CA HIS A 38 -4.73 1.65 15.60
C HIS A 38 -5.14 1.42 17.08
N LYS A 39 -5.83 0.31 17.40
CA LYS A 39 -6.16 -0.08 18.79
C LYS A 39 -4.98 -0.54 19.63
N GLN A 40 -3.92 -1.08 19.03
CA GLN A 40 -2.74 -1.59 19.74
C GLN A 40 -1.68 -0.51 20.03
N CYS A 41 -1.72 0.63 19.33
CA CYS A 41 -0.80 1.75 19.57
C CYS A 41 -1.01 2.42 20.94
N THR A 42 -2.21 2.30 21.52
CA THR A 42 -2.56 2.96 22.79
C THR A 42 -2.04 2.23 24.04
N ARG A 43 -1.46 1.04 23.92
CA ARG A 43 -1.11 0.20 25.09
C ARG A 43 0.40 -0.01 25.32
N ARG A 44 1.25 0.83 24.75
CA ARG A 44 2.70 0.71 24.96
C ARG A 44 3.44 2.05 25.06
N ILE A 45 2.83 3.08 25.66
CA ILE A 45 3.57 4.18 26.31
C ILE A 45 2.67 4.81 27.39
N TRP A 46 2.81 4.33 28.63
CA TRP A 46 2.75 5.08 29.88
C TRP A 46 3.72 4.39 30.83
#